data_AF-A0A9Q4DSQ0-F1
#
_entry.id   AF-A0A9Q4DSQ0-F1
#
_cell.length_a   1.000
_cell.length_b   1.000
_cell.length_c   1.000
_cell.angle_alpha   90.00
_cell.angle_beta   90.00
_cell.angle_gamma   90.00
#
_symmetry.space_group_name_H-M   'P 1'
#
loop_
_entity.id
_entity.type
_entity.pdbx_description
1 polymer ?
#
loop_
_entity_poly.entity_id
_entity_poly.type
_entity_poly.pdbx_seq_one_letter_code
_entity_poly.pdbx_strand_id
1 'polypeptide(L)'
;GENEICAYFTADRKVSVSGLRKTLSQSLPDYMVPAHLIQMDSLPLTPNGKINKKELPAPQSEAVQPEYTAPETESEKKLAEIWEGVLGVKAGVT
;
A
#
# COMPACT_ATOMS: atom_id res chain seq x y z
N GLY A 1 4.23 -17.67 -6.55
CA GLY A 1 4.31 -16.67 -5.46
C GLY A 1 4.94 -15.46 -6.07
N GLU A 2 4.20 -14.37 -6.16
CA GLU A 2 4.70 -13.14 -6.77
C GLU A 2 5.69 -12.47 -5.81
N ASN A 3 6.84 -12.05 -6.32
CA ASN A 3 7.82 -11.33 -5.52
C ASN A 3 7.40 -9.87 -5.43
N GLU A 4 6.98 -9.43 -4.24
CA GLU A 4 6.60 -8.04 -3.99
C GLU A 4 7.72 -7.24 -3.33
N ILE A 5 7.81 -5.94 -3.63
CA ILE A 5 8.77 -5.04 -3.00
C ILE A 5 8.20 -4.56 -1.66
N CYS A 6 8.93 -4.85 -0.57
CA CYS A 6 8.61 -4.38 0.78
C CYS A 6 9.63 -3.34 1.25
N ALA A 7 9.13 -2.21 1.74
CA ALA A 7 9.95 -1.12 2.25
C ALA A 7 9.69 -0.91 3.75
N TYR A 8 10.77 -0.95 4.53
CA TYR A 8 10.78 -0.69 5.97
C TYR A 8 11.51 0.63 6.21
N PHE A 9 10.92 1.52 7.00
CA PHE A 9 11.49 2.84 7.25
C PHE A 9 11.21 3.32 8.67
N THR A 10 12.02 4.27 9.13
CA THR A 10 11.84 4.98 10.40
C THR A 10 11.56 6.44 10.11
N ALA A 11 10.76 7.09 10.95
CA ALA A 11 10.55 8.54 10.91
C ALA A 11 10.29 9.07 12.31
N ASP A 12 10.59 10.34 12.53
CA ASP A 12 10.33 11.07 13.78
C ASP A 12 8.83 11.29 14.07
N ARG A 13 7.98 11.08 13.07
CA ARG A 13 6.53 11.24 13.14
C ARG A 13 5.83 10.16 12.33
N LYS A 14 4.55 9.94 12.59
CA LYS A 14 3.71 9.04 11.78
C LYS A 14 3.59 9.58 10.35
N VAL A 15 3.88 8.73 9.37
CA VAL A 15 3.81 9.03 7.94
C VAL A 15 2.59 8.35 7.33
N SER A 16 1.84 9.10 6.52
CA SER A 16 0.74 8.52 5.74
C SER A 16 1.28 7.61 4.65
N VAL A 17 0.86 6.34 4.65
CA VAL A 17 1.26 5.35 3.63
C VAL A 17 0.82 5.78 2.23
N SER A 18 -0.41 6.26 2.08
CA SER A 18 -0.93 6.73 0.78
C SER A 18 -0.19 7.97 0.28
N GLY A 19 0.14 8.89 1.17
CA GLY A 19 0.95 10.06 0.85
C GLY A 19 2.35 9.69 0.37
N LEU A 20 3.03 8.81 1.11
CA LEU A 20 4.38 8.34 0.75
C LEU A 20 4.38 7.58 -0.58
N ARG A 21 3.41 6.68 -0.79
CA ARG A 21 3.24 5.96 -2.06
C ARG A 21 3.06 6.93 -3.23
N LYS A 22 2.20 7.95 -3.06
CA LYS A 22 1.99 8.99 -4.09
C LYS A 22 3.28 9.73 -4.41
N THR A 23 4.06 10.12 -3.40
CA THR A 23 5.36 10.77 -3.63
C THR A 23 6.35 9.85 -4.35
N LEU A 24 6.43 8.57 -3.98
CA LEU A 24 7.30 7.60 -4.66
C LEU A 24 6.91 7.39 -6.12
N SER A 25 5.61 7.34 -6.43
CA SER A 25 5.10 7.19 -7.82
C SER A 25 5.46 8.35 -8.75
N GLN A 26 5.85 9.50 -8.20
CA GLN A 26 6.30 10.64 -9.01
C GLN A 26 7.75 10.52 -9.48
N SER A 27 8.56 9.69 -8.81
CA SER A 27 9.99 9.55 -9.08
C SER A 27 10.42 8.14 -9.47
N LEU A 28 9.59 7.13 -9.21
CA LEU A 28 9.86 5.73 -9.52
C LEU A 28 8.87 5.21 -10.58
N PRO A 29 9.33 4.31 -11.47
CA PRO A 29 8.42 3.50 -12.27
C PRO A 29 7.48 2.67 -11.39
N ASP A 30 6.26 2.39 -11.86
CA ASP A 30 5.21 1.70 -11.09
C ASP A 30 5.68 0.38 -10.46
N TYR A 31 6.45 -0.42 -11.20
CA TYR A 31 6.97 -1.71 -10.73
C TYR A 31 8.04 -1.61 -9.64
N MET A 32 8.57 -0.41 -9.37
CA MET A 32 9.51 -0.14 -8.28
C MET A 32 8.84 0.46 -7.05
N VAL A 33 7.56 0.86 -7.14
CA VAL A 33 6.81 1.38 -6.01
C VAL A 33 6.50 0.23 -5.04
N PRO A 34 6.93 0.29 -3.76
CA PRO A 34 6.71 -0.80 -2.83
C PRO A 34 5.22 -1.12 -2.62
N ALA A 35 4.90 -2.41 -2.68
CA ALA A 35 3.58 -2.94 -2.35
C ALA A 35 3.28 -2.77 -0.85
N HIS A 36 4.32 -2.85 -0.02
CA HIS A 36 4.25 -2.72 1.44
C HIS A 36 5.17 -1.62 1.93
N LEU A 37 4.63 -0.71 2.74
CA LEU A 37 5.35 0.40 3.37
C LEU A 37 5.14 0.31 4.89
N ILE A 38 6.15 -0.14 5.61
CA ILE A 38 6.06 -0.44 7.05
C ILE A 38 6.92 0.58 7.80
N GLN A 39 6.25 1.45 8.56
CA GLN A 39 6.93 2.36 9.47
C GLN A 39 7.27 1.63 10.77
N MET A 40 8.51 1.77 11.23
CA MET A 40 9.01 1.20 12.48
C MET A 40 9.60 2.31 13.36
N ASP A 41 9.59 2.10 14.68
CA ASP A 41 10.28 2.99 15.62
C ASP A 41 11.80 2.87 15.48
N SER A 42 12.28 1.66 15.23
CA SER A 42 13.69 1.36 14.96
C SER A 42 13.84 0.13 14.08
N LEU A 43 14.94 0.03 13.34
CA LEU A 43 15.27 -1.16 12.57
C LEU A 43 16.00 -2.17 13.46
N PRO A 44 15.63 -3.46 13.43
CA PRO A 44 16.31 -4.48 14.22
C PRO A 44 17.74 -4.66 13.68
N LEU A 45 18.70 -4.73 14.60
CA LEU A 45 20.12 -4.89 14.28
C LEU A 45 20.66 -6.19 14.86
N THR A 46 21.55 -6.83 14.11
CA THR A 46 22.41 -7.90 14.58
C THR A 46 23.42 -7.36 15.62
N PRO A 47 24.08 -8.22 16.41
CA PRO A 47 25.14 -7.79 17.34
C PRO A 47 26.28 -7.00 16.66
N ASN A 48 26.49 -7.21 15.36
CA ASN A 48 27.50 -6.50 14.56
C ASN A 48 26.96 -5.21 13.92
N GLY A 49 25.77 -4.74 14.30
CA GLY A 49 25.16 -3.49 13.83
C GLY A 49 24.56 -3.53 12.43
N LYS A 50 24.53 -4.69 11.75
CA LYS A 50 23.83 -4.83 10.45
C LYS A 50 22.33 -5.04 10.66
N ILE A 51 21.49 -4.64 9.72
CA ILE A 51 20.04 -4.91 9.75
C ILE A 51 19.79 -6.42 9.86
N ASN A 52 19.02 -6.82 10.88
CA ASN A 52 18.58 -8.18 11.07
C ASN A 52 17.28 -8.44 10.30
N LYS A 53 17.42 -8.81 9.02
CA LYS A 53 16.28 -9.04 8.12
C LYS A 53 15.28 -10.10 8.61
N LYS A 54 15.71 -11.03 9.46
CA LYS A 54 14.86 -12.11 9.99
C LYS A 54 13.87 -11.61 11.05
N GLU A 55 14.17 -10.48 11.67
CA GLU A 55 13.34 -9.85 12.70
C GLU A 55 12.47 -8.73 12.13
N LEU A 56 12.58 -8.44 10.82
CA LEU A 56 11.65 -7.53 10.18
C LEU A 56 10.24 -8.14 10.20
N PRO A 57 9.21 -7.37 10.59
CA PRO A 57 7.84 -7.84 10.55
C PRO A 57 7.50 -8.35 9.15
N ALA A 58 6.84 -9.50 9.06
CA ALA A 58 6.28 -9.93 7.78
C ALA A 58 5.30 -8.86 7.29
N PRO A 59 5.30 -8.51 5.98
CA PRO A 59 4.24 -7.69 5.44
C PRO A 59 2.92 -8.43 5.69
N GLN A 60 2.01 -7.84 6.48
CA GLN A 60 0.69 -8.42 6.64
C GLN A 60 0.05 -8.47 5.26
N SER A 61 -0.43 -9.64 4.85
CA SER A 61 -1.26 -9.82 3.65
C SER A 61 -2.65 -9.20 3.80
N GLU A 62 -2.82 -8.27 4.74
CA GLU A 62 -3.78 -7.20 4.58
C GLU A 62 -3.26 -6.40 3.39
N ALA A 63 -3.56 -6.90 2.18
CA ALA A 63 -3.75 -6.06 1.03
C ALA A 63 -4.42 -4.82 1.60
N VAL A 64 -3.74 -3.67 1.48
CA VAL A 64 -4.33 -2.38 1.79
C VAL A 64 -5.59 -2.38 0.95
N GLN A 65 -6.71 -2.85 1.51
CA GLN A 65 -7.99 -2.76 0.86
C GLN A 65 -8.13 -1.26 0.77
N PRO A 66 -8.05 -0.67 -0.44
CA PRO A 66 -8.30 0.74 -0.55
C PRO A 66 -9.63 0.95 0.14
N GLU A 67 -9.64 1.79 1.17
CA GLU A 67 -10.86 2.06 1.92
C GLU A 67 -11.91 2.44 0.90
N TYR A 68 -12.97 1.64 0.80
CA TYR A 68 -13.96 1.85 -0.23
C TYR A 68 -14.56 3.24 -0.02
N THR A 69 -14.33 4.10 -1.01
CA THR A 69 -14.92 5.44 -1.05
C THR A 69 -16.08 5.38 -2.01
N ALA A 70 -17.29 5.63 -1.50
CA ALA A 70 -18.49 5.61 -2.33
C ALA A 70 -18.46 6.74 -3.37
N PRO A 71 -19.01 6.51 -4.59
CA PRO A 71 -19.13 7.55 -5.59
C PRO A 71 -20.06 8.67 -5.09
N GLU A 72 -19.59 9.91 -5.08
CA GLU A 72 -20.32 11.06 -4.56
C GLU A 72 -21.00 11.85 -5.69
N THR A 73 -20.30 12.01 -6.82
CA THR A 73 -20.76 12.79 -7.96
C THR A 73 -21.60 11.96 -8.93
N GLU A 74 -22.47 12.61 -9.70
CA GLU A 74 -23.27 11.94 -10.74
C GLU A 74 -22.40 11.22 -11.77
N SER A 75 -21.24 11.79 -12.11
CA SER A 75 -20.27 11.16 -13.01
C SER A 75 -19.66 9.90 -12.41
N GLU A 76 -19.28 9.93 -11.13
CA GLU A 76 -18.72 8.76 -10.43
C GLU A 76 -19.75 7.64 -10.31
N LYS A 77 -21.00 7.96 -9.99
CA LYS A 77 -22.10 6.97 -9.91
C LYS A 77 -22.33 6.29 -11.25
N LYS A 78 -22.40 7.08 -12.32
CA LYS A 78 -22.58 6.56 -13.68
C LYS A 78 -21.41 5.69 -14.12
N LEU A 79 -20.18 6.05 -13.75
CA LEU A 79 -19.00 5.24 -14.00
C LEU A 79 -19.10 3.90 -13.25
N ALA A 80 -19.46 3.93 -11.96
CA ALA A 80 -19.64 2.74 -11.15
C ALA A 80 -20.69 1.81 -11.77
N GLU A 81 -21.87 2.32 -12.17
CA GLU A 81 -22.91 1.53 -12.83
C GLU A 81 -22.44 0.82 -14.11
N ILE A 82 -21.64 1.51 -14.94
CA ILE A 82 -21.07 0.90 -16.15
C ILE A 82 -20.14 -0.24 -15.78
N TRP A 83 -19.25 -0.03 -14.81
CA TRP A 83 -18.32 -1.07 -14.34
C TRP A 83 -19.05 -2.24 -13.69
N GLU A 84 -20.08 -2.00 -12.89
CA GLU A 84 -20.93 -3.06 -12.31
C GLU A 84 -21.61 -3.90 -13.40
N GLY A 85 -22.10 -3.26 -14.46
CA GLY A 85 -22.72 -3.94 -15.59
C GLY A 85 -21.74 -4.80 -16.39
N VAL A 86 -20.49 -4.36 -16.53
CA VAL A 86 -19.44 -5.08 -17.27
C VAL A 86 -18.86 -6.23 -16.45
N LEU A 87 -18.57 -5.98 -15.16
CA LEU A 87 -17.89 -6.92 -14.27
C LEU A 87 -18.85 -7.87 -13.55
N GLY A 88 -20.15 -7.55 -13.47
CA GLY A 88 -21.16 -8.37 -12.80
C GLY A 88 -21.04 -8.37 -11.27
N VAL A 89 -20.31 -7.42 -10.69
CA VAL A 89 -20.11 -7.27 -9.25
C VAL A 89 -20.48 -5.85 -8.82
N LYS A 90 -20.92 -5.68 -7.56
CA LYS A 90 -21.27 -4.38 -7.00
C LYS A 90 -20.04 -3.60 -6.56
N ALA A 91 -20.09 -2.28 -6.69
CA ALA A 91 -19.05 -1.39 -6.20
C ALA A 91 -18.93 -1.53 -4.67
N GLY A 92 -17.69 -1.65 -4.18
CA GLY A 92 -17.39 -1.79 -2.75
C GLY A 92 -17.55 -3.20 -2.18
N VAL A 93 -17.75 -4.23 -3.02
CA VAL A 93 -17.67 -5.63 -2.59
C VAL A 93 -16.21 -6.10 -2.71
N THR A 94 -15.58 -6.43 -1.58
CA THR A 94 -14.28 -7.10 -1.52
C THR A 94 -14.41 -8.60 -1.33
#